data_AF-A0A538QLR4-F1
#
_entry.id   AF-A0A538QLR4-F1
#
_cell.length_a   1.000
_cell.length_b   1.000
_cell.length_c   1.000
_cell.angle_alpha   90.00
_cell.angle_beta   90.00
_cell.angle_gamma   90.00
#
_symmetry.space_group_name_H-M   'P 1'
#
loop_
_entity.id
_entity.type
_entity.pdbx_description
1 polymer ?
#
loop_
_entity_poly.entity_id
_entity_poly.type
_entity_poly.pdbx_seq_one_letter_code
_entity_poly.pdbx_strand_id
1 'polypeptide(L)'
;MSRGRVALITAALALGLSACERETLSPEAQRGRQVYLGQCTACHASDPSQPGPVGPEIKGSSRELLEAKVLRGSYPPGYKPKRPTAVMPPQPQVANDLPALEAYLK
;
A
#
# COMPACT_ATOMS: atom_id res chain seq x y z
N MET A 1 40.83 29.00 -51.22
CA MET A 1 41.15 28.52 -49.86
C MET A 1 39.90 28.67 -48.98
N SER A 2 39.76 27.83 -47.94
CA SER A 2 38.63 27.66 -46.99
C SER A 2 37.55 26.67 -47.51
N ARG A 3 37.51 25.35 -47.24
CA ARG A 3 37.75 24.50 -46.03
C ARG A 3 36.98 25.01 -44.80
N GLY A 4 36.00 24.35 -44.19
CA GLY A 4 35.39 23.02 -44.34
C GLY A 4 34.04 23.03 -43.61
N ARG A 5 33.01 22.35 -44.12
CA ARG A 5 32.50 21.07 -43.60
C ARG A 5 32.21 21.05 -42.10
N VAL A 6 30.92 21.21 -41.78
CA VAL A 6 30.10 20.36 -40.87
C VAL A 6 30.79 19.83 -39.60
N ALA A 7 30.36 20.33 -38.44
CA ALA A 7 30.35 19.58 -37.19
C ALA A 7 29.11 20.05 -36.39
N LEU A 8 27.99 19.34 -36.53
CA LEU A 8 27.57 18.26 -35.63
C LEU A 8 27.06 18.77 -34.27
N ILE A 9 25.77 19.14 -34.32
CA ILE A 9 24.73 18.94 -33.31
C ILE A 9 25.17 17.95 -32.22
N THR A 10 25.53 18.42 -31.02
CA THR A 10 25.57 17.61 -29.79
C THR A 10 25.50 18.51 -28.56
N ALA A 11 24.32 19.03 -28.24
CA ALA A 11 24.03 19.57 -26.91
C ALA A 11 23.07 18.62 -26.19
N ALA A 12 23.69 17.67 -25.50
CA ALA A 12 23.19 16.76 -24.47
C ALA A 12 21.71 16.91 -24.05
N LEU A 13 20.88 15.98 -24.53
CA LEU A 13 19.71 15.49 -23.81
C LEU A 13 20.21 14.79 -22.52
N ALA A 14 20.27 15.51 -21.41
CA ALA A 14 20.46 14.94 -20.09
C ALA A 14 19.41 15.51 -19.14
N LEU A 15 18.13 15.38 -19.49
CA LEU A 15 17.03 15.59 -18.54
C LEU A 15 16.93 14.32 -17.69
N GLY A 16 17.19 14.50 -16.39
CA GLY A 16 17.40 13.44 -15.43
C GLY A 16 16.24 12.45 -15.31
N LEU A 17 16.59 11.16 -15.38
CA LEU A 17 15.81 10.11 -14.75
C LEU A 17 15.99 10.20 -13.23
N SER A 18 15.42 11.23 -12.60
CA SER A 18 15.06 11.13 -11.20
C SER A 18 13.74 10.36 -11.13
N ALA A 19 13.78 9.10 -11.53
CA ALA A 19 12.71 8.18 -11.19
C ALA A 19 12.80 8.02 -9.68
N CYS A 20 11.86 8.62 -8.94
CA CYS A 20 11.55 8.16 -7.59
C CYS A 20 11.52 6.63 -7.67
N GLU A 21 12.32 5.98 -6.84
CA GLU A 21 12.31 4.54 -6.64
C GLU A 21 10.88 4.17 -6.21
N ARG A 22 10.01 3.89 -7.17
CA ARG A 22 8.70 3.34 -6.89
C ARG A 22 9.00 1.88 -6.61
N GLU A 23 9.01 1.52 -5.33
CA GLU A 23 8.93 0.13 -4.92
C GLU A 23 7.86 -0.54 -5.79
N THR A 24 8.30 -1.43 -6.66
CA THR A 24 7.42 -2.12 -7.60
C THR A 24 6.71 -3.20 -6.82
N LEU A 25 5.51 -2.88 -6.35
CA LEU A 25 4.62 -3.87 -5.76
C LEU A 25 4.39 -5.02 -6.73
N SER A 26 4.30 -6.24 -6.20
CA SER A 26 3.78 -7.37 -6.99
C SER A 26 2.35 -7.06 -7.48
N PRO A 27 1.87 -7.69 -8.58
CA PRO A 27 0.49 -7.49 -9.04
C PRO A 27 -0.56 -7.72 -7.95
N GLU A 28 -0.33 -8.70 -7.07
CA GLU A 28 -1.19 -9.01 -5.94
C GLU A 28 -1.17 -7.91 -4.88
N ALA A 29 0.02 -7.42 -4.50
CA ALA A 29 0.14 -6.29 -3.58
C ALA A 29 -0.41 -4.99 -4.19
N GLN A 30 -0.33 -4.82 -5.51
CA GLN A 30 -0.92 -3.68 -6.19
C GLN A 30 -2.45 -3.74 -6.15
N ARG A 31 -3.07 -4.91 -6.33
CA ARG A 31 -4.50 -5.13 -6.08
C ARG A 31 -4.85 -4.80 -4.63
N GLY A 32 -4.07 -5.31 -3.68
CA GLY A 32 -4.26 -5.06 -2.25
C GLY A 32 -4.22 -3.57 -1.91
N ARG A 33 -3.30 -2.83 -2.53
CA ARG A 33 -3.24 -1.36 -2.40
C ARG A 33 -4.52 -0.69 -2.85
N GLN A 34 -5.11 -1.10 -3.97
CA GLN A 34 -6.37 -0.50 -4.46
C GLN A 34 -7.52 -0.75 -3.49
N VAL A 35 -7.64 -1.99 -2.98
CA VAL A 35 -8.65 -2.35 -1.99
C VAL A 35 -8.43 -1.57 -0.70
N TYR A 36 -7.19 -1.48 -0.21
CA TYR A 36 -6.83 -0.73 0.98
C TYR A 36 -7.24 0.75 0.87
N LEU A 37 -6.85 1.39 -0.23
CA LEU A 37 -7.16 2.80 -0.46
C LEU A 37 -8.67 3.04 -0.55
N GLY A 38 -9.42 2.15 -1.20
CA GLY A 38 -10.86 2.28 -1.37
C GLY A 38 -11.70 1.92 -0.15
N GLN A 39 -11.22 1.04 0.73
CA GLN A 39 -12.04 0.44 1.80
C GLN A 39 -11.53 0.74 3.22
N CYS A 40 -10.24 1.01 3.40
CA CYS A 40 -9.63 1.04 4.74
C CYS A 40 -9.24 2.45 5.22
N THR A 41 -8.98 3.37 4.29
CA THR A 41 -8.38 4.69 4.59
C THR A 41 -9.33 5.70 5.23
N ALA A 42 -10.63 5.40 5.32
CA ALA A 42 -11.57 6.22 6.08
C ALA A 42 -11.21 6.24 7.58
N CYS A 43 -10.61 5.16 8.09
CA CYS A 43 -10.22 5.03 9.49
C CYS A 43 -8.70 4.89 9.68
N HIS A 44 -8.03 4.19 8.77
CA HIS A 44 -6.59 3.95 8.80
C HIS A 44 -5.83 4.98 7.95
N ALA A 45 -4.55 5.20 8.23
CA ALA A 45 -3.75 6.14 7.44
C ALA A 45 -3.50 5.60 6.02
N SER A 46 -3.31 6.48 5.02
CA SER A 46 -2.96 6.02 3.66
C SER A 46 -1.65 5.22 3.61
N ASP A 47 -0.70 5.56 4.49
CA ASP A 47 0.45 4.71 4.81
C ASP A 47 0.06 3.73 5.94
N PRO A 48 -0.02 2.41 5.68
CA PRO A 48 -0.44 1.43 6.67
C PRO A 48 0.54 1.26 7.85
N SER A 49 1.76 1.79 7.74
CA SER A 49 2.74 1.80 8.83
C SER A 49 2.49 2.90 9.87
N GLN A 50 1.61 3.86 9.55
CA GLN A 50 1.26 4.97 10.42
C GLN A 50 -0.13 4.80 11.03
N PRO A 51 -0.37 5.33 12.24
CA PRO A 51 -1.71 5.34 12.82
C PRO A 51 -2.63 6.29 12.05
N GLY A 52 -3.86 5.85 11.79
CA GLY A 52 -4.91 6.72 11.26
C GLY A 52 -5.61 7.55 12.34
N PRO A 53 -6.56 8.41 11.94
CA PRO A 53 -7.36 9.20 12.88
C PRO A 53 -8.16 8.32 13.84
N VAL A 54 -8.60 7.14 13.40
CA VAL A 54 -9.43 6.20 14.18
C VAL A 54 -8.73 4.85 14.36
N GLY A 55 -8.27 4.26 13.26
CA GLY A 55 -7.63 2.96 13.23
C GLY A 55 -6.15 3.00 13.64
N PRO A 56 -5.60 1.93 14.22
CA PRO A 56 -4.15 1.81 14.41
C PRO A 56 -3.41 1.64 13.07
N GLU A 57 -2.09 1.67 13.13
CA GLU A 57 -1.22 1.15 12.07
C GLU A 57 -1.41 -0.37 11.92
N ILE A 58 -1.46 -0.85 10.67
CA ILE A 58 -1.80 -2.23 10.34
C ILE A 58 -0.79 -2.91 9.40
N LYS A 59 0.32 -2.26 9.06
CA LYS A 59 1.43 -2.93 8.38
C LYS A 59 1.92 -4.11 9.22
N GLY A 60 2.24 -5.21 8.56
CA GLY A 60 2.60 -6.51 9.13
C GLY A 60 1.41 -7.35 9.61
N SER A 61 0.16 -6.98 9.30
CA SER A 61 -1.00 -7.78 9.72
C SER A 61 -0.98 -9.17 9.07
N SER A 62 -1.08 -10.22 9.89
CA SER A 62 -1.16 -11.60 9.41
C SER A 62 -2.50 -11.91 8.74
N ARG A 63 -2.55 -12.95 7.88
CA ARG A 63 -3.81 -13.48 7.35
C ARG A 63 -4.86 -13.72 8.43
N GLU A 64 -4.47 -14.39 9.51
CA GLU A 64 -5.39 -14.76 10.59
C GLU A 64 -6.00 -13.53 11.27
N LEU A 65 -5.20 -12.48 11.50
CA LEU A 65 -5.68 -11.22 12.04
C LEU A 65 -6.64 -10.53 11.07
N LEU A 66 -6.31 -10.50 9.77
CA LEU A 66 -7.17 -9.91 8.75
C LEU A 66 -8.52 -10.63 8.68
N GLU A 67 -8.53 -11.96 8.65
CA GLU A 67 -9.79 -12.72 8.63
C GLU A 67 -10.63 -12.48 9.88
N ALA A 68 -10.01 -12.55 11.07
CA ALA A 68 -10.73 -12.33 12.33
C ALA A 68 -11.28 -10.91 12.41
N LYS A 69 -10.47 -9.91 12.10
CA LYS A 69 -10.85 -8.52 12.30
C LYS A 69 -11.73 -7.99 11.19
N VAL A 70 -11.36 -8.23 9.92
CA VAL A 70 -12.06 -7.69 8.76
C VAL A 70 -13.38 -8.44 8.53
N LEU A 71 -13.42 -9.77 8.63
CA LEU A 71 -14.64 -10.51 8.31
C LEU A 71 -15.57 -10.70 9.52
N ARG A 72 -15.01 -10.83 10.71
CA ARG A 72 -15.78 -11.20 11.92
C ARG A 72 -15.83 -10.11 12.99
N GLY A 73 -15.07 -9.02 12.83
CA GLY A 73 -14.98 -7.95 13.83
C GLY A 73 -14.28 -8.37 15.13
N SER A 74 -13.64 -9.54 15.17
CA SER A 74 -13.00 -10.13 16.35
C SER A 74 -11.48 -10.13 16.25
N TYR A 75 -10.80 -10.82 17.16
CA TYR A 75 -9.34 -10.98 17.17
C TYR A 75 -8.96 -12.46 17.32
N PRO A 76 -7.81 -12.89 16.79
CA PRO A 76 -7.28 -14.23 17.05
C PRO A 76 -7.00 -14.46 18.54
N PRO A 77 -7.01 -15.72 19.02
CA PRO A 77 -6.67 -16.04 20.41
C PRO A 77 -5.31 -15.45 20.83
N GLY A 78 -5.26 -14.82 22.01
CA GLY A 78 -4.04 -14.21 22.54
C GLY A 78 -3.64 -12.87 21.91
N TYR A 79 -4.35 -12.40 20.88
CA TYR A 79 -4.06 -11.10 20.28
C TYR A 79 -4.57 -9.95 21.17
N LYS A 80 -3.68 -9.00 21.48
CA LYS A 80 -4.02 -7.78 22.21
C LYS A 80 -4.34 -6.64 21.23
N PRO A 81 -5.56 -6.07 21.23
CA PRO A 81 -5.89 -4.92 20.39
C PRO A 81 -4.97 -3.72 20.64
N LYS A 82 -4.55 -3.05 19.56
CA LYS A 82 -3.71 -1.85 19.62
C LYS A 82 -4.46 -0.61 20.13
N ARG A 83 -5.79 -0.60 20.04
CA ARG A 83 -6.67 0.47 20.53
C ARG A 83 -7.85 -0.13 21.29
N PRO A 84 -8.40 0.56 22.31
CA PRO A 84 -9.51 0.08 23.11
C PRO A 84 -10.89 0.27 22.44
N THR A 85 -10.96 0.58 21.14
CA THR A 85 -12.21 0.88 20.44
C THR A 85 -12.74 -0.34 19.68
N ALA A 86 -14.07 -0.45 19.57
CA ALA A 86 -14.76 -1.50 18.80
C ALA A 86 -15.45 -0.95 17.53
N VAL A 87 -15.01 0.22 17.05
CA VAL A 87 -15.70 1.01 16.01
C VAL A 87 -15.58 0.45 14.59
N MET A 88 -14.57 -0.38 14.31
CA MET A 88 -14.38 -0.96 12.99
C MET A 88 -15.44 -2.05 12.73
N PRO A 89 -16.41 -1.83 11.82
CA PRO A 89 -17.42 -2.83 11.51
C PRO A 89 -16.80 -3.98 10.69
N PRO A 90 -17.41 -5.19 10.72
CA PRO A 90 -17.10 -6.24 9.76
C PRO A 90 -17.31 -5.78 8.32
N GLN A 91 -16.44 -6.20 7.43
CA GLN A 91 -16.41 -5.89 6.00
C GLN A 91 -16.36 -7.18 5.17
N PRO A 92 -17.40 -8.02 5.18
CA PRO A 92 -17.41 -9.29 4.46
C PRO A 92 -17.28 -9.13 2.93
N GLN A 93 -17.59 -7.94 2.39
CA GLN A 93 -17.47 -7.64 0.97
C GLN A 93 -16.03 -7.72 0.44
N VAL A 94 -15.01 -7.61 1.29
CA VAL A 94 -13.60 -7.71 0.87
C VAL A 94 -13.01 -9.12 1.07
N ALA A 95 -13.84 -10.13 1.37
CA ALA A 95 -13.36 -11.49 1.67
C ALA A 95 -12.46 -12.08 0.57
N ASN A 96 -12.82 -11.87 -0.70
CA ASN A 96 -12.05 -12.37 -1.84
C ASN A 96 -10.72 -11.64 -2.05
N ASP A 97 -10.55 -10.45 -1.46
CA ASP A 97 -9.35 -9.63 -1.58
C ASP A 97 -8.42 -9.71 -0.36
N LEU A 98 -8.73 -10.56 0.63
CA LEU A 98 -7.85 -10.77 1.79
C LEU A 98 -6.42 -11.21 1.40
N PRO A 99 -6.19 -12.08 0.39
CA PRO A 99 -4.83 -12.37 -0.07
C PRO A 99 -4.09 -11.16 -0.60
N ALA A 100 -4.79 -10.31 -1.35
CA ALA A 100 -4.23 -9.09 -1.90
C ALA A 100 -3.89 -8.09 -0.79
N LEU A 101 -4.81 -7.90 0.16
CA LEU A 101 -4.60 -7.05 1.34
C LEU A 101 -3.41 -7.52 2.18
N GLU A 102 -3.29 -8.83 2.45
CA GLU A 102 -2.11 -9.38 3.14
C GLU A 102 -0.83 -9.09 2.35
N ALA A 103 -0.83 -9.33 1.04
CA ALA A 103 0.34 -9.07 0.19
C ALA A 103 0.77 -7.59 0.21
N TYR A 104 -0.19 -6.66 0.27
CA TYR A 104 0.09 -5.22 0.37
C TYR A 104 0.56 -4.79 1.76
N LEU A 105 0.01 -5.41 2.81
CA LEU A 105 0.30 -5.04 4.20
C LEU A 105 1.58 -5.69 4.74
N LYS A 106 2.26 -6.55 3.99
CA LYS A 106 3.54 -7.16 4.40
C LYS A 106 4.61 -6.12 4.78
#